data_AF-K9TEW3-F1
#
_entry.id   AF-K9TEW3-F1
#
_cell.length_a   1.000
_cell.length_b   1.000
_cell.length_c   1.000
_cell.angle_alpha   90.00
_cell.angle_beta   90.00
_cell.angle_gamma   90.00
#
_symmetry.space_group_name_H-M   'P 1'
#
loop_
_entity.id
_entity.type
_entity.pdbx_description
1 polymer ?
#
loop_
_entity_poly.entity_id
_entity_poly.type
_entity_poly.pdbx_seq_one_letter_code
_entity_poly.pdbx_strand_id
1 'polypeptide(L)'
;MNQKLEFFTNELIKIGEAALKWEVPIEQNISIMPSGHNGPYFDIEGPLRNTAHWLVVYSILYKIYPSDKYRQIALKLSNFLKNPGIYKTNLGYVHRQKSKKDGCNGVIGHAWIAESLYRAGKYLDDEISLNLAKEIVSQLTYKPKIGLWSRLDPIKGELSIDYTYNHQAWFAAIKAEVLANEHNLDVVNFLEMSLRGGFRTRSNGLISHLYYSNSPKGKLIQLKYKLSEWKVPQTIQEKEEGYHLYVLYALARLHSIYPNHSFFDSPAFASSLKLLSERNFYNKLENNRYAFSYNAPGFEMLRIFIEFHEKFTNDYDWNWVIALYHKQTEKTYSEHLDLHTRGEDSFTLAARVYELAIGIEAAIEKC
;
A
#
# COMPACT_ATOMS: atom_id res chain seq x y z
N MET A 1 4.64 -24.85 6.34
CA MET A 1 4.78 -23.39 6.45
C MET A 1 6.22 -22.96 6.19
N ASN A 2 7.20 -23.46 6.95
CA ASN A 2 8.61 -23.02 6.84
C ASN A 2 9.21 -23.05 5.42
N GLN A 3 9.10 -24.16 4.68
CA GLN A 3 9.63 -24.23 3.30
C GLN A 3 8.97 -23.24 2.32
N LYS A 4 7.68 -22.92 2.51
CA LYS A 4 6.96 -22.00 1.63
C LYS A 4 7.30 -20.54 1.96
N LEU A 5 7.51 -20.23 3.24
CA LEU A 5 8.00 -18.92 3.67
C LEU A 5 9.47 -18.70 3.27
N GLU A 6 10.28 -19.75 3.34
CA GLU A 6 11.66 -19.75 2.86
C GLU A 6 11.73 -19.44 1.36
N PHE A 7 10.82 -20.00 0.55
CA PHE A 7 10.69 -19.65 -0.87
C PHE A 7 10.52 -18.13 -1.07
N PHE A 8 9.53 -17.50 -0.43
CA PHE A 8 9.30 -16.06 -0.57
C PHE A 8 10.46 -15.22 -0.04
N THR A 9 11.11 -15.67 1.04
CA THR A 9 12.28 -15.00 1.62
C THR A 9 13.46 -15.01 0.65
N ASN A 10 13.74 -16.16 0.03
CA ASN A 10 14.80 -16.30 -0.98
C ASN A 10 14.53 -15.44 -2.22
N GLU A 11 13.28 -15.38 -2.67
CA GLU A 11 12.88 -14.50 -3.76
C GLU A 11 13.08 -13.01 -3.41
N LEU A 12 12.70 -12.59 -2.20
CA LEU A 12 12.91 -11.21 -1.75
C LEU A 12 14.41 -10.87 -1.67
N ILE A 13 15.25 -11.78 -1.15
CA ILE A 13 16.71 -11.61 -1.11
C ILE A 13 17.25 -11.42 -2.52
N LYS A 14 16.89 -12.31 -3.46
CA LYS A 14 17.31 -12.23 -4.87
C LYS A 14 16.96 -10.87 -5.49
N ILE A 15 15.71 -10.42 -5.32
CA ILE A 15 15.24 -9.13 -5.85
C ILE A 15 15.97 -7.96 -5.17
N GLY A 16 16.17 -8.03 -3.85
CA GLY A 16 16.89 -7.02 -3.08
C GLY A 16 18.35 -6.85 -3.52
N GLU A 17 19.06 -7.96 -3.81
CA GLU A 17 20.41 -7.95 -4.37
C GLU A 17 20.45 -7.27 -5.74
N ALA A 18 19.53 -7.66 -6.63
CA ALA A 18 19.45 -7.08 -7.97
C ALA A 18 19.18 -5.57 -7.92
N ALA A 19 18.33 -5.13 -6.99
CA ALA A 19 17.94 -3.74 -6.82
C ALA A 19 19.08 -2.83 -6.35
N LEU A 20 20.12 -3.34 -5.68
CA LEU A 20 21.27 -2.53 -5.23
C LEU A 20 21.97 -1.83 -6.39
N LYS A 21 21.96 -2.42 -7.60
CA LYS A 21 22.54 -1.83 -8.82
C LYS A 21 21.83 -0.56 -9.29
N TRP A 22 20.65 -0.29 -8.76
CA TRP A 22 19.80 0.84 -9.12
C TRP A 22 19.80 1.94 -8.05
N GLU A 23 20.59 1.79 -6.99
CA GLU A 23 20.89 2.88 -6.06
C GLU A 23 21.44 4.07 -6.84
N VAL A 24 20.86 5.25 -6.62
CA VAL A 24 21.41 6.51 -7.13
C VAL A 24 22.00 7.29 -5.95
N PRO A 25 23.32 7.26 -5.75
CA PRO A 25 23.97 8.03 -4.69
C PRO A 25 23.91 9.52 -5.03
N ILE A 26 23.46 10.32 -4.07
CA ILE A 26 23.45 11.80 -4.17
C ILE A 26 24.65 12.36 -3.41
N GLU A 27 24.87 11.85 -2.19
CA GLU A 27 26.00 12.19 -1.32
C GLU A 27 26.50 10.92 -0.61
N GLN A 28 27.60 11.02 0.14
CA GLN A 28 28.21 9.88 0.83
C GLN A 28 27.21 9.04 1.64
N ASN A 29 26.24 9.70 2.30
CA ASN A 29 25.27 9.08 3.20
C ASN A 29 23.81 9.27 2.75
N ILE A 30 23.58 9.64 1.49
CA ILE A 30 22.24 9.92 0.94
C ILE A 30 22.12 9.27 -0.43
N SER A 31 21.10 8.43 -0.58
CA SER A 31 20.77 7.78 -1.86
C SER A 31 19.27 7.83 -2.11
N ILE A 32 18.89 7.73 -3.38
CA ILE A 32 17.52 7.56 -3.82
C ILE A 32 17.38 6.33 -4.69
N MET A 33 16.14 5.92 -4.89
CA MET A 33 15.77 4.96 -5.93
C MET A 33 15.10 5.68 -7.11
N PRO A 34 15.22 5.16 -8.35
CA PRO A 34 14.66 5.80 -9.53
C PRO A 34 13.16 6.07 -9.41
N SER A 35 12.72 7.23 -9.90
CA SER A 35 11.32 7.65 -9.93
C SER A 35 10.53 6.91 -11.02
N GLY A 36 9.22 6.79 -10.83
CA GLY A 36 8.26 6.34 -11.84
C GLY A 36 7.30 7.46 -12.26
N HIS A 37 6.15 7.08 -12.80
CA HIS A 37 5.09 7.99 -13.25
C HIS A 37 3.69 7.60 -12.74
N ASN A 38 3.63 6.83 -11.65
CA ASN A 38 2.41 6.34 -11.03
C ASN A 38 1.56 5.45 -11.96
N GLY A 39 2.22 4.63 -12.78
CA GLY A 39 1.61 3.67 -13.68
C GLY A 39 0.57 4.28 -14.62
N PRO A 40 -0.67 3.75 -14.67
CA PRO A 40 -1.67 4.14 -15.66
C PRO A 40 -2.20 5.58 -15.48
N TYR A 41 -1.70 6.34 -14.50
CA TYR A 41 -2.07 7.74 -14.28
C TYR A 41 -1.16 8.76 -14.96
N PHE A 42 0.08 8.37 -15.30
CA PHE A 42 1.11 9.25 -15.86
C PHE A 42 1.20 10.58 -15.10
N ASP A 43 1.27 10.47 -13.77
CA ASP A 43 1.54 11.60 -12.91
C ASP A 43 3.07 11.65 -12.74
N ILE A 44 3.70 12.76 -13.13
CA ILE A 44 5.14 12.93 -12.90
C ILE A 44 5.37 12.96 -11.38
N GLU A 45 6.11 11.97 -10.88
CA GLU A 45 6.46 11.81 -9.46
C GLU A 45 7.95 12.07 -9.23
N GLY A 46 8.27 12.64 -8.07
CA GLY A 46 9.65 12.65 -7.57
C GLY A 46 10.07 11.25 -7.06
N PRO A 47 11.32 11.09 -6.59
CA PRO A 47 11.83 9.80 -6.14
C PRO A 47 11.26 9.32 -4.79
N LEU A 48 10.44 10.14 -4.11
CA LEU A 48 9.91 9.88 -2.77
C LEU A 48 9.24 8.51 -2.63
N ARG A 49 8.29 8.20 -3.50
CA ARG A 49 7.48 6.97 -3.40
C ARG A 49 8.34 5.72 -3.52
N ASN A 50 9.10 5.62 -4.60
CA ASN A 50 9.91 4.43 -4.85
C ASN A 50 11.02 4.31 -3.80
N THR A 51 11.62 5.42 -3.37
CA THR A 51 12.60 5.42 -2.27
C THR A 51 11.98 4.93 -0.96
N ALA A 52 10.77 5.35 -0.62
CA ALA A 52 10.05 4.87 0.56
C ALA A 52 9.75 3.36 0.49
N HIS A 53 9.27 2.87 -0.64
CA HIS A 53 9.02 1.44 -0.81
C HIS A 53 10.31 0.60 -0.71
N TRP A 54 11.41 1.05 -1.31
CA TRP A 54 12.69 0.34 -1.20
C TRP A 54 13.29 0.43 0.20
N LEU A 55 13.07 1.54 0.94
CA LEU A 55 13.43 1.59 2.36
C LEU A 55 12.68 0.54 3.18
N VAL A 56 11.39 0.30 2.91
CA VAL A 56 10.64 -0.81 3.51
C VAL A 56 11.31 -2.15 3.21
N VAL A 57 11.62 -2.41 1.94
CA VAL A 57 12.27 -3.67 1.51
C VAL A 57 13.59 -3.89 2.23
N TYR A 58 14.50 -2.91 2.22
CA TYR A 58 15.81 -3.08 2.82
C TYR A 58 15.80 -3.11 4.35
N SER A 59 14.86 -2.40 4.99
CA SER A 59 14.67 -2.50 6.45
C SER A 59 14.22 -3.92 6.85
N ILE A 60 13.29 -4.50 6.09
CA ILE A 60 12.82 -5.88 6.33
C ILE A 60 13.90 -6.90 5.97
N LEU A 61 14.61 -6.73 4.85
CA LEU A 61 15.74 -7.59 4.50
C LEU A 61 16.82 -7.59 5.58
N TYR A 62 17.15 -6.43 6.16
CA TYR A 62 18.08 -6.36 7.28
C TYR A 62 17.55 -7.10 8.52
N LYS A 63 16.25 -6.99 8.83
CA LYS A 63 15.61 -7.73 9.93
C LYS A 63 15.75 -9.25 9.75
N ILE A 64 15.44 -9.77 8.55
CA ILE A 64 15.33 -11.22 8.32
C ILE A 64 16.64 -11.88 7.88
N TYR A 65 17.54 -11.10 7.29
CA TYR A 65 18.86 -11.52 6.84
C TYR A 65 19.88 -10.42 7.14
N PRO A 66 20.36 -10.31 8.39
CA PRO A 66 21.24 -9.23 8.83
C PRO A 66 22.51 -9.16 7.99
N SER A 67 22.61 -8.11 7.18
CA SER A 67 23.76 -7.84 6.32
C SER A 67 24.04 -6.35 6.29
N ASP A 68 25.30 -5.98 6.48
CA ASP A 68 25.74 -4.57 6.51
C ASP A 68 25.33 -3.83 5.24
N LYS A 69 25.33 -4.49 4.08
CA LYS A 69 24.90 -3.87 2.82
C LYS A 69 23.45 -3.39 2.87
N TYR A 70 22.53 -4.18 3.42
CA TYR A 70 21.10 -3.83 3.55
C TYR A 70 20.90 -2.71 4.55
N ARG A 71 21.62 -2.78 5.68
CA ARG A 71 21.62 -1.71 6.68
C ARG A 71 22.10 -0.39 6.08
N GLN A 72 23.22 -0.42 5.34
CA GLN A 72 23.81 0.77 4.75
C GLN A 72 22.88 1.41 3.71
N ILE A 73 22.33 0.65 2.76
CA ILE A 73 21.39 1.22 1.79
C ILE A 73 20.14 1.77 2.50
N ALA A 74 19.57 1.04 3.46
CA ALA A 74 18.38 1.49 4.17
C ALA A 74 18.64 2.81 4.93
N LEU A 75 19.80 2.95 5.58
CA LEU A 75 20.18 4.21 6.23
C LEU A 75 20.32 5.37 5.24
N LYS A 76 20.91 5.14 4.06
CA LYS A 76 21.03 6.17 3.02
C LYS A 76 19.67 6.62 2.47
N LEU A 77 18.75 5.68 2.22
CA LEU A 77 17.39 5.98 1.76
C LEU A 77 16.58 6.69 2.87
N SER A 78 16.75 6.28 4.12
CA SER A 78 16.16 6.96 5.29
C SER A 78 16.64 8.40 5.41
N ASN A 79 17.94 8.65 5.27
CA ASN A 79 18.51 10.00 5.32
C ASN A 79 17.92 10.92 4.24
N PHE A 80 17.71 10.40 3.02
CA PHE A 80 16.98 11.13 2.00
C PHE A 80 15.55 11.48 2.44
N LEU A 81 14.77 10.53 2.95
CA LEU A 81 13.36 10.78 3.31
C LEU A 81 13.19 11.70 4.53
N LYS A 82 14.17 11.73 5.44
CA LYS A 82 14.21 12.70 6.55
C LYS A 82 14.36 14.13 6.03
N ASN A 83 15.20 14.32 5.02
CA ASN A 83 15.49 15.62 4.41
C ASN A 83 15.61 15.55 2.87
N PRO A 84 14.49 15.46 2.14
CA PRO A 84 14.52 15.22 0.68
C PRO A 84 14.68 16.53 -0.12
N GLY A 85 15.13 17.62 0.51
CA GLY A 85 15.30 18.92 -0.12
C GLY A 85 14.01 19.46 -0.73
N ILE A 86 14.01 19.73 -2.04
CA ILE A 86 12.88 20.35 -2.77
C ILE A 86 11.58 19.53 -2.72
N TYR A 87 11.65 18.25 -2.33
CA TYR A 87 10.48 17.39 -2.21
C TYR A 87 9.81 17.44 -0.82
N LYS A 88 10.26 18.33 0.07
CA LYS A 88 9.63 18.60 1.37
C LYS A 88 9.50 20.10 1.59
N THR A 89 8.34 20.51 2.10
CA THR A 89 8.06 21.85 2.58
C THR A 89 7.79 21.81 4.08
N ASN A 90 7.52 22.97 4.70
CA ASN A 90 7.08 23.03 6.09
C ASN A 90 5.72 22.34 6.34
N LEU A 91 4.97 22.00 5.29
CA LEU A 91 3.63 21.41 5.39
C LEU A 91 3.61 19.92 5.02
N GLY A 92 4.65 19.38 4.39
CA GLY A 92 4.70 17.96 4.04
C GLY A 92 5.52 17.64 2.79
N TYR A 93 5.23 16.48 2.22
CA TYR A 93 5.99 15.87 1.12
C TYR A 93 5.34 16.12 -0.26
N VAL A 94 6.16 16.44 -1.27
CA VAL A 94 5.74 16.72 -2.64
C VAL A 94 5.87 15.46 -3.50
N HIS A 95 4.78 14.70 -3.60
CA HIS A 95 4.74 13.45 -4.38
C HIS A 95 4.52 13.67 -5.87
N ARG A 96 3.63 14.60 -6.25
CA ARG A 96 3.24 14.79 -7.66
C ARG A 96 3.21 16.25 -8.08
N GLN A 97 3.61 16.50 -9.32
CA GLN A 97 3.70 17.86 -9.89
C GLN A 97 2.73 18.06 -11.07
N LYS A 98 1.46 17.67 -10.88
CA LYS A 98 0.42 17.77 -11.92
C LYS A 98 -0.56 18.89 -11.63
N SER A 99 -0.73 19.79 -12.60
CA SER A 99 -1.75 20.84 -12.51
C SER A 99 -3.14 20.25 -12.23
N LYS A 100 -3.91 20.92 -11.36
CA LYS A 100 -5.25 20.51 -10.87
C LYS A 100 -5.30 19.28 -9.96
N LYS A 101 -4.17 18.65 -9.62
CA LYS A 101 -4.09 17.65 -8.55
C LYS A 101 -3.46 18.27 -7.29
N ASP A 102 -3.64 17.61 -6.14
CA ASP A 102 -2.87 17.97 -4.92
C ASP A 102 -1.41 17.53 -5.06
N GLY A 103 -0.49 18.12 -4.30
CA GLY A 103 0.93 17.73 -4.31
C GLY A 103 1.23 16.47 -3.50
N CYS A 104 0.38 16.13 -2.53
CA CYS A 104 0.61 15.06 -1.55
C CYS A 104 0.21 13.65 -1.99
N ASN A 105 -0.48 13.51 -3.13
CA ASN A 105 -1.11 12.27 -3.57
C ASN A 105 -2.13 11.72 -2.55
N GLY A 106 -3.10 12.55 -2.17
CA GLY A 106 -4.10 12.17 -1.17
C GLY A 106 -3.50 11.96 0.23
N VAL A 107 -4.16 11.12 1.04
CA VAL A 107 -3.60 10.70 2.34
C VAL A 107 -2.57 9.58 2.20
N ILE A 108 -2.54 8.89 1.05
CA ILE A 108 -1.68 7.73 0.83
C ILE A 108 -0.20 8.10 0.65
N GLY A 109 0.12 9.28 0.09
CA GLY A 109 1.51 9.74 0.00
C GLY A 109 2.17 9.82 1.38
N HIS A 110 1.45 10.37 2.36
CA HIS A 110 1.90 10.41 3.76
C HIS A 110 2.07 9.00 4.35
N ALA A 111 1.15 8.08 4.02
CA ALA A 111 1.22 6.69 4.47
C ALA A 111 2.52 6.02 3.99
N TRP A 112 2.90 6.17 2.72
CA TRP A 112 4.14 5.59 2.17
C TRP A 112 5.38 6.07 2.90
N ILE A 113 5.48 7.38 3.17
CA ILE A 113 6.64 7.94 3.88
C ILE A 113 6.67 7.43 5.33
N ALA A 114 5.56 7.57 6.06
CA ALA A 114 5.48 7.14 7.44
C ALA A 114 5.78 5.64 7.60
N GLU A 115 5.27 4.79 6.71
CA GLU A 115 5.52 3.36 6.71
C GLU A 115 7.00 3.02 6.61
N SER A 116 7.69 3.67 5.68
CA SER A 116 9.10 3.44 5.41
C SER A 116 9.99 3.87 6.58
N LEU A 117 9.72 5.06 7.15
CA LEU A 117 10.45 5.59 8.29
C LEU A 117 10.16 4.82 9.58
N TYR A 118 8.93 4.32 9.76
CA TYR A 118 8.58 3.46 10.88
C TYR A 118 9.40 2.17 10.87
N ARG A 119 9.49 1.49 9.72
CA ARG A 119 10.29 0.26 9.59
C ARG A 119 11.79 0.51 9.71
N ALA A 120 12.28 1.64 9.18
CA ALA A 120 13.65 2.07 9.40
C ALA A 120 13.95 2.27 10.89
N GLY A 121 13.07 2.98 11.61
CA GLY A 121 13.20 3.17 13.05
C GLY A 121 13.12 1.86 13.84
N LYS A 122 12.21 0.97 13.46
CA LYS A 122 12.00 -0.34 14.11
C LYS A 122 13.19 -1.30 13.93
N TYR A 123 13.85 -1.29 12.76
CA TYR A 123 14.84 -2.31 12.40
C TYR A 123 16.28 -1.83 12.29
N LEU A 124 16.52 -0.51 12.19
CA LEU A 124 17.87 0.06 12.03
C LEU A 124 18.34 0.83 13.27
N ASP A 125 17.51 0.87 14.32
CA ASP A 125 17.68 1.71 15.51
C ASP A 125 17.74 3.22 15.17
N ASP A 126 16.98 3.66 14.16
CA ASP A 126 16.90 5.05 13.71
C ASP A 126 15.74 5.79 14.40
N GLU A 127 15.97 6.24 15.63
CA GLU A 127 14.95 6.93 16.45
C GLU A 127 14.39 8.19 15.77
N ILE A 128 15.21 8.90 14.99
CA ILE A 128 14.78 10.10 14.24
C ILE A 128 13.69 9.71 13.23
N SER A 129 13.90 8.61 12.50
CA SER A 129 12.89 8.10 11.56
C SER A 129 11.62 7.65 12.26
N LEU A 130 11.73 6.98 13.40
CA LEU A 130 10.56 6.57 14.18
C LEU A 130 9.73 7.77 14.64
N ASN A 131 10.36 8.81 15.16
CA ASN A 131 9.68 10.03 15.61
C ASN A 131 9.05 10.79 14.44
N LEU A 132 9.73 10.88 13.30
CA LEU A 132 9.18 11.51 12.11
C LEU A 132 7.98 10.73 11.54
N ALA A 133 7.99 9.39 11.59
CA ALA A 133 6.84 8.58 11.20
C ALA A 133 5.61 8.91 12.06
N LYS A 134 5.79 9.04 13.39
CA LYS A 134 4.72 9.43 14.34
C LYS A 134 4.19 10.83 14.05
N GLU A 135 5.07 11.79 13.76
CA GLU A 135 4.70 13.15 13.38
C GLU A 135 3.81 13.15 12.11
N ILE A 136 4.24 12.42 11.07
CA ILE A 136 3.53 12.37 9.78
C ILE A 136 2.11 11.79 9.91
N VAL A 137 1.90 10.75 10.71
CA VAL A 137 0.55 10.17 10.88
C VAL A 137 -0.34 10.99 11.82
N SER A 138 0.26 11.85 12.65
CA SER A 138 -0.45 12.68 13.63
C SER A 138 -0.89 14.02 13.05
N GLN A 139 -0.22 14.54 12.03
CA GLN A 139 -0.53 15.87 11.46
C GLN A 139 -1.82 15.91 10.60
N LEU A 140 -2.33 14.77 10.12
CA LEU A 140 -3.52 14.75 9.26
C LEU A 140 -4.80 14.94 10.05
N THR A 141 -5.59 15.96 9.69
CA THR A 141 -6.87 16.27 10.35
C THR A 141 -7.93 15.18 10.09
N TYR A 142 -8.30 14.45 11.14
CA TYR A 142 -9.43 13.52 11.12
C TYR A 142 -10.77 14.24 11.26
N LYS A 143 -11.80 13.78 10.54
CA LYS A 143 -13.18 14.32 10.63
C LYS A 143 -14.12 13.23 11.18
N PRO A 144 -14.33 13.14 12.51
CA PRO A 144 -15.05 12.03 13.14
C PRO A 144 -16.47 11.79 12.59
N LYS A 145 -17.21 12.87 12.28
CA LYS A 145 -18.56 12.79 11.70
C LYS A 145 -18.61 12.14 10.31
N ILE A 146 -17.49 12.15 9.59
CA ILE A 146 -17.36 11.61 8.23
C ILE A 146 -16.62 10.28 8.25
N GLY A 147 -15.75 10.05 9.24
CA GLY A 147 -14.95 8.85 9.37
C GLY A 147 -13.66 8.86 8.56
N LEU A 148 -13.22 10.02 8.04
CA LEU A 148 -12.09 10.10 7.10
C LEU A 148 -11.09 11.22 7.48
N TRP A 149 -9.85 11.06 7.02
CA TRP A 149 -8.81 12.09 7.10
C TRP A 149 -8.86 13.06 5.92
N SER A 150 -8.51 14.31 6.20
CA SER A 150 -8.33 15.36 5.20
C SER A 150 -6.96 15.26 4.55
N ARG A 151 -6.83 15.75 3.32
CA ARG A 151 -5.53 15.81 2.64
C ARG A 151 -4.74 17.00 3.18
N LEU A 152 -3.43 16.84 3.32
CA LEU A 152 -2.52 17.92 3.67
C LEU A 152 -1.59 18.17 2.46
N ASP A 153 -1.84 19.24 1.72
CA ASP A 153 -1.05 19.58 0.55
C ASP A 153 0.22 20.34 0.98
N PRO A 154 1.40 19.98 0.45
CA PRO A 154 2.67 20.59 0.86
C PRO A 154 2.78 22.07 0.48
N ILE A 155 1.92 22.58 -0.42
CA ILE A 155 1.93 23.99 -0.85
C ILE A 155 0.69 24.71 -0.33
N LYS A 156 -0.47 24.04 -0.34
CA LYS A 156 -1.79 24.67 -0.08
C LYS A 156 -2.30 24.43 1.36
N GLY A 157 -1.65 23.60 2.16
CA GLY A 157 -2.11 23.23 3.49
C GLY A 157 -3.30 22.26 3.47
N GLU A 158 -4.16 22.31 4.49
CA GLU A 158 -5.31 21.41 4.59
C GLU A 158 -6.26 21.58 3.39
N LEU A 159 -6.47 20.50 2.65
CA LEU A 159 -7.43 20.39 1.57
C LEU A 159 -8.64 19.54 1.99
N SER A 160 -9.66 19.53 1.14
CA SER A 160 -10.82 18.67 1.40
C SER A 160 -10.49 17.17 1.44
N ILE A 161 -11.33 16.44 2.17
CA ILE A 161 -11.31 14.98 2.37
C ILE A 161 -11.02 14.20 1.09
N ASP A 162 -10.17 13.19 1.22
CA ASP A 162 -9.93 12.17 0.21
C ASP A 162 -10.98 11.07 0.34
N TYR A 163 -11.92 10.98 -0.59
CA TYR A 163 -12.98 9.96 -0.56
C TYR A 163 -12.57 8.62 -1.20
N THR A 164 -11.30 8.48 -1.57
CA THR A 164 -10.77 7.26 -2.18
C THR A 164 -10.54 6.20 -1.09
N TYR A 165 -11.32 5.11 -1.10
CA TYR A 165 -11.35 4.18 0.03
C TYR A 165 -9.98 3.53 0.30
N ASN A 166 -9.29 3.09 -0.76
CA ASN A 166 -7.95 2.49 -0.62
C ASN A 166 -6.96 3.46 0.02
N HIS A 167 -6.98 4.75 -0.32
CA HIS A 167 -6.07 5.72 0.32
C HIS A 167 -6.31 5.80 1.83
N GLN A 168 -7.58 5.88 2.23
CA GLN A 168 -7.99 5.99 3.63
C GLN A 168 -7.68 4.70 4.40
N ALA A 169 -7.93 3.53 3.81
CA ALA A 169 -7.61 2.24 4.42
C ALA A 169 -6.09 2.05 4.62
N TRP A 170 -5.28 2.42 3.63
CA TRP A 170 -3.82 2.39 3.75
C TRP A 170 -3.33 3.34 4.84
N PHE A 171 -3.80 4.59 4.84
CA PHE A 171 -3.40 5.54 5.88
C PHE A 171 -3.82 5.07 7.28
N ALA A 172 -5.04 4.53 7.43
CA ALA A 172 -5.51 3.96 8.69
C ALA A 172 -4.63 2.79 9.16
N ALA A 173 -4.22 1.89 8.25
CA ALA A 173 -3.34 0.77 8.55
C ALA A 173 -1.98 1.26 9.06
N ILE A 174 -1.34 2.20 8.37
CA ILE A 174 -0.04 2.76 8.80
C ILE A 174 -0.18 3.51 10.12
N LYS A 175 -1.22 4.34 10.28
CA LYS A 175 -1.46 5.05 11.53
C LYS A 175 -1.65 4.10 12.70
N ALA A 176 -2.35 2.98 12.51
CA ALA A 176 -2.50 1.94 13.52
C ALA A 176 -1.18 1.27 13.88
N GLU A 177 -0.34 0.91 12.89
CA GLU A 177 0.97 0.29 13.12
C GLU A 177 1.93 1.24 13.86
N VAL A 178 2.03 2.49 13.40
CA VAL A 178 2.96 3.49 13.96
C VAL A 178 2.60 3.86 15.40
N LEU A 179 1.30 3.85 15.72
CA LEU A 179 0.77 4.22 17.03
C LEU A 179 0.19 3.01 17.77
N ALA A 180 0.71 1.80 17.54
CA ALA A 180 0.12 0.56 18.08
C ALA A 180 0.03 0.52 19.63
N ASN A 181 0.90 1.27 20.32
CA ASN A 181 0.87 1.39 21.79
C ASN A 181 -0.15 2.41 22.30
N GLU A 182 -0.87 3.07 21.39
CA GLU A 182 -1.88 4.07 21.70
C GLU A 182 -3.23 3.56 21.18
N HIS A 183 -4.28 3.58 22.02
CA HIS A 183 -5.61 3.31 21.52
C HIS A 183 -6.01 4.42 20.52
N ASN A 184 -5.99 4.11 19.23
CA ASN A 184 -6.23 5.10 18.20
C ASN A 184 -7.73 5.24 17.86
N LEU A 185 -8.39 6.19 18.52
CA LEU A 185 -9.82 6.44 18.32
C LEU A 185 -10.17 6.83 16.87
N ASP A 186 -9.26 7.46 16.12
CA ASP A 186 -9.51 7.80 14.71
C ASP A 186 -9.64 6.54 13.85
N VAL A 187 -8.75 5.56 14.05
CA VAL A 187 -8.76 4.29 13.31
C VAL A 187 -9.97 3.45 13.67
N VAL A 188 -10.29 3.36 14.97
CA VAL A 188 -11.50 2.65 15.42
C VAL A 188 -12.75 3.30 14.84
N ASN A 189 -12.85 4.63 14.87
CA ASN A 189 -13.99 5.31 14.24
C ASN A 189 -14.00 5.16 12.70
N PHE A 190 -12.86 5.05 12.03
CA PHE A 190 -12.81 4.74 10.59
C PHE A 190 -13.39 3.36 10.29
N LEU A 191 -13.04 2.34 11.08
CA LEU A 191 -13.61 0.99 10.95
C LEU A 191 -15.11 0.97 11.26
N GLU A 192 -15.53 1.69 12.31
CA GLU A 192 -16.95 1.82 12.66
C GLU A 192 -17.76 2.53 11.56
N MET A 193 -17.25 3.62 10.99
CA MET A 193 -17.93 4.28 9.88
C MET A 193 -17.91 3.44 8.59
N SER A 194 -16.85 2.65 8.39
CA SER A 194 -16.78 1.66 7.30
C SER A 194 -17.86 0.59 7.47
N LEU A 195 -18.07 0.06 8.69
CA LEU A 195 -19.15 -0.87 9.02
C LEU A 195 -20.53 -0.27 8.79
N ARG A 196 -20.73 1.02 9.11
CA ARG A 196 -22.00 1.76 8.89
C ARG A 196 -22.27 2.12 7.43
N GLY A 197 -21.57 1.49 6.48
CA GLY A 197 -21.80 1.61 5.05
C GLY A 197 -20.86 2.57 4.32
N GLY A 198 -19.79 3.02 4.98
CA GLY A 198 -18.66 3.72 4.36
C GLY A 198 -17.86 2.82 3.42
N PHE A 199 -17.66 1.55 3.82
CA PHE A 199 -17.16 0.48 2.97
C PHE A 199 -18.34 -0.20 2.26
N ARG A 200 -18.20 -0.42 0.95
CA ARG A 200 -19.23 -1.08 0.16
C ARG A 200 -18.62 -2.05 -0.84
N THR A 201 -19.38 -3.11 -1.09
CA THR A 201 -19.12 -4.06 -2.16
C THR A 201 -20.25 -4.04 -3.19
N ARG A 202 -19.93 -4.43 -4.41
CA ARG A 202 -20.88 -4.80 -5.46
C ARG A 202 -21.56 -6.13 -5.09
N SER A 203 -22.58 -6.52 -5.84
CA SER A 203 -23.31 -7.78 -5.61
C SER A 203 -22.43 -9.04 -5.69
N ASN A 204 -21.32 -8.98 -6.43
CA ASN A 204 -20.32 -10.04 -6.53
C ASN A 204 -19.18 -9.91 -5.51
N GLY A 205 -19.28 -9.02 -4.52
CA GLY A 205 -18.22 -8.82 -3.52
C GLY A 205 -17.10 -7.86 -3.95
N LEU A 206 -17.10 -7.35 -5.18
CA LEU A 206 -16.07 -6.42 -5.65
C LEU A 206 -16.11 -5.13 -4.81
N ILE A 207 -14.96 -4.70 -4.30
CA ILE A 207 -14.87 -3.53 -3.42
C ILE A 207 -15.07 -2.25 -4.21
N SER A 208 -15.92 -1.36 -3.72
CA SER A 208 -16.08 -0.06 -4.35
C SER A 208 -14.86 0.82 -4.10
N HIS A 209 -14.42 1.54 -5.15
CA HIS A 209 -13.28 2.44 -5.02
C HIS A 209 -13.59 3.69 -4.17
N LEU A 210 -14.87 4.06 -4.06
CA LEU A 210 -15.32 5.24 -3.32
C LEU A 210 -15.75 4.90 -1.88
N TYR A 211 -15.39 5.75 -0.93
CA TYR A 211 -15.96 5.76 0.42
C TYR A 211 -17.34 6.46 0.44
N TYR A 212 -18.35 5.80 1.00
CA TYR A 212 -19.74 6.30 1.02
C TYR A 212 -20.04 7.06 2.32
N SER A 213 -19.83 8.39 2.31
CA SER A 213 -20.19 9.26 3.44
C SER A 213 -21.62 9.80 3.37
N ASN A 214 -22.32 9.82 4.52
CA ASN A 214 -23.65 10.44 4.66
C ASN A 214 -23.64 11.98 4.71
N SER A 215 -22.47 12.61 4.71
CA SER A 215 -22.37 14.08 4.66
C SER A 215 -22.97 14.66 3.36
N PRO A 216 -23.45 15.91 3.34
CA PRO A 216 -24.00 16.52 2.12
C PRO A 216 -23.02 16.49 0.94
N LYS A 217 -21.75 16.80 1.21
CA LYS A 217 -20.67 16.70 0.21
C LYS A 217 -20.40 15.26 -0.21
N GLY A 218 -20.39 14.32 0.73
CA GLY A 218 -20.26 12.89 0.46
C GLY A 218 -21.36 12.37 -0.47
N LYS A 219 -22.62 12.72 -0.21
CA LYS A 219 -23.77 12.36 -1.06
C LYS A 219 -23.65 12.92 -2.48
N LEU A 220 -23.18 14.16 -2.62
CA LEU A 220 -22.90 14.75 -3.94
C LEU A 220 -21.80 13.99 -4.70
N ILE A 221 -20.72 13.62 -4.01
CA ILE A 221 -19.63 12.84 -4.61
C ILE A 221 -20.13 11.45 -5.03
N GLN A 222 -20.93 10.78 -4.19
CA GLN A 222 -21.56 9.50 -4.53
C GLN A 222 -22.46 9.62 -5.76
N LEU A 223 -23.26 10.68 -5.87
CA LEU A 223 -24.09 10.91 -7.05
C LEU A 223 -23.23 11.06 -8.31
N LYS A 224 -22.16 11.87 -8.24
CA LYS A 224 -21.21 12.01 -9.36
C LYS A 224 -20.56 10.69 -9.74
N TYR A 225 -20.19 9.88 -8.74
CA TYR A 225 -19.58 8.58 -8.95
C TYR A 225 -20.55 7.59 -9.60
N LYS A 226 -21.81 7.52 -9.16
CA LYS A 226 -22.86 6.73 -9.81
C LYS A 226 -23.12 7.18 -11.24
N LEU A 227 -23.08 8.48 -11.52
CA LEU A 227 -23.20 9.00 -12.88
C LEU A 227 -22.00 8.59 -13.74
N SER A 228 -20.78 8.59 -13.18
CA SER A 228 -19.58 8.08 -13.86
C SER A 228 -19.67 6.57 -14.12
N GLU A 229 -20.13 5.78 -13.16
CA GLU A 229 -20.41 4.35 -13.35
C GLU A 229 -21.39 4.09 -14.47
N TRP A 230 -22.46 4.88 -14.56
CA TRP A 230 -23.43 4.73 -15.64
C TRP A 230 -22.84 5.10 -17.01
N LYS A 231 -21.97 6.11 -17.08
CA LYS A 231 -21.36 6.58 -18.33
C LYS A 231 -20.20 5.71 -18.81
N VAL A 232 -19.36 5.23 -17.89
CA VAL A 232 -18.12 4.47 -18.19
C VAL A 232 -17.98 3.27 -17.24
N PRO A 233 -18.96 2.33 -17.24
CA PRO A 233 -19.01 1.24 -16.27
C PRO A 233 -17.77 0.35 -16.32
N GLN A 234 -17.29 0.04 -17.53
CA GLN A 234 -16.12 -0.81 -17.73
C GLN A 234 -14.84 -0.21 -17.12
N THR A 235 -14.63 1.12 -17.21
CA THR A 235 -13.45 1.78 -16.62
C THR A 235 -13.50 1.77 -15.10
N ILE A 236 -14.68 1.96 -14.50
CA ILE A 236 -14.83 1.90 -13.04
C ILE A 236 -14.60 0.46 -12.56
N GLN A 237 -15.21 -0.51 -13.23
CA GLN A 237 -15.06 -1.92 -12.88
C GLN A 237 -13.61 -2.39 -13.04
N GLU A 238 -12.94 -2.07 -14.15
CA GLU A 238 -11.52 -2.36 -14.36
C GLU A 238 -10.68 -1.80 -13.20
N LYS A 239 -10.93 -0.55 -12.81
CA LYS A 239 -10.24 0.06 -11.67
C LYS A 239 -10.53 -0.68 -10.36
N GLU A 240 -11.78 -0.99 -10.06
CA GLU A 240 -12.13 -1.72 -8.83
C GLU A 240 -11.52 -3.12 -8.79
N GLU A 241 -11.51 -3.85 -9.90
CA GLU A 241 -10.90 -5.18 -10.03
C GLU A 241 -9.39 -5.12 -9.75
N GLY A 242 -8.68 -4.16 -10.35
CA GLY A 242 -7.23 -4.02 -10.14
C GLY A 242 -6.84 -3.55 -8.73
N TYR A 243 -7.72 -2.85 -8.02
CA TYR A 243 -7.49 -2.36 -6.66
C TYR A 243 -8.05 -3.25 -5.55
N HIS A 244 -8.72 -4.36 -5.89
CA HIS A 244 -9.42 -5.18 -4.92
C HIS A 244 -8.48 -5.78 -3.87
N LEU A 245 -7.41 -6.46 -4.30
CA LEU A 245 -6.39 -6.99 -3.39
C LEU A 245 -5.66 -5.86 -2.67
N TYR A 246 -5.38 -4.75 -3.34
CA TYR A 246 -4.73 -3.59 -2.73
C TYR A 246 -5.52 -3.02 -1.53
N VAL A 247 -6.86 -3.07 -1.56
CA VAL A 247 -7.69 -2.70 -0.40
C VAL A 247 -7.65 -3.80 0.67
N LEU A 248 -7.86 -5.06 0.29
CA LEU A 248 -7.84 -6.19 1.23
C LEU A 248 -6.50 -6.31 1.96
N TYR A 249 -5.40 -5.95 1.30
CA TYR A 249 -4.07 -5.86 1.87
C TYR A 249 -4.02 -4.88 3.05
N ALA A 250 -4.52 -3.66 2.87
CA ALA A 250 -4.60 -2.67 3.95
C ALA A 250 -5.54 -3.13 5.08
N LEU A 251 -6.66 -3.78 4.73
CA LEU A 251 -7.60 -4.33 5.71
C LEU A 251 -6.99 -5.50 6.51
N ALA A 252 -6.14 -6.33 5.90
CA ALA A 252 -5.41 -7.39 6.58
C ALA A 252 -4.51 -6.82 7.68
N ARG A 253 -3.85 -5.68 7.39
CA ARG A 253 -3.00 -4.97 8.36
C ARG A 253 -3.80 -4.34 9.50
N LEU A 254 -4.96 -3.78 9.19
CA LEU A 254 -5.88 -3.31 10.23
C LEU A 254 -6.39 -4.45 11.11
N HIS A 255 -6.72 -5.60 10.53
CA HIS A 255 -7.18 -6.77 11.28
C HIS A 255 -6.10 -7.30 12.24
N SER A 256 -4.82 -7.29 11.86
CA SER A 256 -3.75 -7.72 12.80
C SER A 256 -3.67 -6.87 14.08
N ILE A 257 -4.20 -5.65 14.07
CA ILE A 257 -4.19 -4.73 15.23
C ILE A 257 -5.56 -4.70 15.92
N TYR A 258 -6.64 -4.77 15.14
CA TYR A 258 -8.02 -4.73 15.63
C TYR A 258 -8.81 -6.00 15.23
N PRO A 259 -8.37 -7.21 15.63
CA PRO A 259 -8.94 -8.47 15.14
C PRO A 259 -10.41 -8.64 15.57
N ASN A 260 -10.79 -8.08 16.71
CA ASN A 260 -12.14 -8.19 17.27
C ASN A 260 -13.09 -7.07 16.81
N HIS A 261 -12.69 -6.21 15.86
CA HIS A 261 -13.57 -5.15 15.39
C HIS A 261 -14.66 -5.71 14.47
N SER A 262 -15.93 -5.46 14.78
CA SER A 262 -17.12 -6.00 14.10
C SER A 262 -17.19 -5.74 12.59
N PHE A 263 -16.48 -4.73 12.09
CA PHE A 263 -16.23 -4.51 10.66
C PHE A 263 -15.81 -5.80 9.92
N PHE A 264 -14.91 -6.60 10.51
CA PHE A 264 -14.34 -7.80 9.91
C PHE A 264 -15.29 -9.02 9.92
N ASP A 265 -16.43 -8.91 10.61
CA ASP A 265 -17.52 -9.88 10.56
C ASP A 265 -18.69 -9.38 9.70
N SER A 266 -18.56 -8.20 9.09
CA SER A 266 -19.63 -7.63 8.26
C SER A 266 -19.86 -8.46 6.98
N PRO A 267 -21.12 -8.59 6.52
CA PRO A 267 -21.42 -9.30 5.28
C PRO A 267 -20.70 -8.72 4.05
N ALA A 268 -20.50 -7.40 4.02
CA ALA A 268 -19.76 -6.74 2.93
C ALA A 268 -18.30 -7.19 2.90
N PHE A 269 -17.63 -7.21 4.06
CA PHE A 269 -16.23 -7.67 4.13
C PHE A 269 -16.11 -9.16 3.81
N ALA A 270 -16.97 -10.00 4.38
CA ALA A 270 -17.00 -11.43 4.06
C ALA A 270 -17.22 -11.70 2.56
N SER A 271 -18.13 -10.95 1.92
CA SER A 271 -18.35 -11.04 0.48
C SER A 271 -17.12 -10.62 -0.34
N SER A 272 -16.35 -9.64 0.12
CA SER A 272 -15.11 -9.23 -0.56
C SER A 272 -14.01 -10.28 -0.48
N LEU A 273 -13.85 -10.96 0.67
CA LEU A 273 -12.90 -12.07 0.79
C LEU A 273 -13.34 -13.26 -0.08
N LYS A 274 -14.64 -13.57 -0.10
CA LYS A 274 -15.19 -14.67 -0.90
C LYS A 274 -14.89 -14.53 -2.39
N LEU A 275 -14.86 -13.30 -2.93
CA LEU A 275 -14.55 -13.05 -4.33
C LEU A 275 -13.15 -13.56 -4.73
N LEU A 276 -12.18 -13.55 -3.80
CA LEU A 276 -10.86 -14.13 -4.06
C LEU A 276 -10.92 -15.65 -4.27
N SER A 277 -11.95 -16.32 -3.77
CA SER A 277 -12.18 -17.74 -4.02
C SER A 277 -12.96 -18.01 -5.32
N GLU A 278 -13.13 -17.02 -6.20
CA GLU A 278 -13.75 -17.20 -7.51
C GLU A 278 -12.68 -17.22 -8.60
N ARG A 279 -12.47 -18.36 -9.27
CA ARG A 279 -11.47 -18.48 -10.36
C ARG A 279 -11.60 -17.40 -11.43
N ASN A 280 -12.84 -17.01 -11.75
CA ASN A 280 -13.13 -15.98 -12.75
C ASN A 280 -12.63 -14.58 -12.34
N PHE A 281 -12.39 -14.33 -11.05
CA PHE A 281 -11.82 -13.07 -10.60
C PHE A 281 -10.39 -12.87 -11.13
N TYR A 282 -9.55 -13.91 -11.08
CA TYR A 282 -8.16 -13.83 -11.55
C TYR A 282 -8.05 -13.68 -13.07
N ASN A 283 -8.98 -14.27 -13.82
CA ASN A 283 -9.04 -14.08 -15.28
C ASN A 283 -9.23 -12.60 -15.64
N LYS A 284 -9.98 -11.85 -14.82
CA LYS A 284 -10.20 -10.41 -15.03
C LYS A 284 -8.94 -9.58 -14.77
N LEU A 285 -8.03 -10.06 -13.92
CA LEU A 285 -6.77 -9.38 -13.63
C LEU A 285 -5.77 -9.50 -14.78
N GLU A 286 -5.89 -10.50 -15.66
CA GLU A 286 -4.84 -10.83 -16.64
C GLU A 286 -4.50 -9.68 -17.59
N ASN A 287 -5.51 -8.92 -18.03
CA ASN A 287 -5.38 -7.81 -18.98
C ASN A 287 -5.74 -6.46 -18.35
N ASN A 288 -5.89 -6.41 -17.03
CA ASN A 288 -6.26 -5.21 -16.32
C ASN A 288 -5.02 -4.34 -16.07
N ARG A 289 -5.02 -3.11 -16.58
CA ARG A 289 -3.88 -2.19 -16.46
C ARG A 289 -3.55 -1.76 -15.04
N TYR A 290 -4.50 -1.90 -14.12
CA TYR A 290 -4.32 -1.60 -12.69
C TYR A 290 -3.88 -2.84 -11.90
N ALA A 291 -3.88 -4.04 -12.47
CA ALA A 291 -3.51 -5.28 -11.79
C ALA A 291 -1.99 -5.54 -11.92
N PHE A 292 -1.57 -6.69 -12.45
CA PHE A 292 -0.18 -7.15 -12.46
C PHE A 292 0.85 -6.13 -12.95
N SER A 293 0.50 -5.26 -13.92
CA SER A 293 1.40 -4.28 -14.51
C SER A 293 1.58 -2.99 -13.69
N TYR A 294 0.83 -2.82 -12.59
CA TYR A 294 0.85 -1.59 -11.79
C TYR A 294 0.72 -1.83 -10.30
N ASN A 295 -0.40 -2.41 -9.86
CA ASN A 295 -0.45 -3.02 -8.54
C ASN A 295 0.32 -4.36 -8.61
N ALA A 296 0.30 -5.13 -7.54
CA ALA A 296 1.01 -6.40 -7.54
C ALA A 296 0.21 -7.47 -6.80
N PRO A 297 -0.91 -7.96 -7.37
CA PRO A 297 -1.77 -8.94 -6.69
C PRO A 297 -1.01 -10.19 -6.24
N GLY A 298 0.05 -10.60 -6.94
CA GLY A 298 0.91 -11.72 -6.51
C GLY A 298 1.81 -11.42 -5.31
N PHE A 299 2.11 -10.15 -5.02
CA PHE A 299 2.82 -9.73 -3.81
C PHE A 299 1.84 -9.46 -2.66
N GLU A 300 0.70 -8.84 -2.98
CA GLU A 300 -0.34 -8.48 -2.01
C GLU A 300 -0.98 -9.71 -1.35
N MET A 301 -1.18 -10.79 -2.12
CA MET A 301 -1.90 -11.97 -1.64
C MET A 301 -1.26 -12.66 -0.44
N LEU A 302 0.07 -12.64 -0.31
CA LEU A 302 0.75 -13.25 0.84
C LEU A 302 0.26 -12.64 2.16
N ARG A 303 0.24 -11.30 2.26
CA ARG A 303 -0.21 -10.61 3.49
C ARG A 303 -1.68 -10.89 3.79
N ILE A 304 -2.54 -10.92 2.77
CA ILE A 304 -3.97 -11.22 2.89
C ILE A 304 -4.16 -12.65 3.40
N PHE A 305 -3.44 -13.61 2.80
CA PHE A 305 -3.52 -15.02 3.16
C PHE A 305 -3.07 -15.25 4.61
N ILE A 306 -1.93 -14.69 5.02
CA ILE A 306 -1.45 -14.80 6.42
C ILE A 306 -2.47 -14.30 7.42
N GLU A 307 -3.27 -13.28 7.07
CA GLU A 307 -4.29 -12.77 7.97
C GLU A 307 -5.56 -13.61 7.99
N PHE A 308 -6.04 -14.00 6.81
CA PHE A 308 -7.39 -14.51 6.64
C PHE A 308 -7.42 -15.96 6.18
N HIS A 309 -6.32 -16.72 6.31
CA HIS A 309 -6.24 -18.12 5.87
C HIS A 309 -7.41 -18.97 6.37
N GLU A 310 -7.85 -18.78 7.61
CA GLU A 310 -8.99 -19.50 8.22
C GLU A 310 -10.35 -19.16 7.58
N LYS A 311 -10.46 -18.02 6.90
CA LYS A 311 -11.68 -17.58 6.19
C LYS A 311 -11.74 -18.08 4.75
N PHE A 312 -10.67 -18.70 4.23
CA PHE A 312 -10.67 -19.33 2.91
C PHE A 312 -11.14 -20.80 2.98
N THR A 313 -11.71 -21.31 1.89
CA THR A 313 -12.06 -22.74 1.79
C THR A 313 -10.80 -23.59 1.56
N ASN A 314 -10.85 -24.90 1.86
CA ASN A 314 -9.70 -25.82 1.79
C ASN A 314 -8.94 -25.84 0.44
N ASP A 315 -9.58 -25.40 -0.66
CA ASP A 315 -8.97 -25.34 -1.99
C ASP A 315 -7.98 -24.16 -2.17
N TYR A 316 -7.94 -23.23 -1.23
CA TYR A 316 -7.13 -22.01 -1.28
C TYR A 316 -6.06 -22.07 -0.20
N ASP A 317 -4.95 -22.72 -0.54
CA ASP A 317 -3.82 -22.96 0.35
C ASP A 317 -2.56 -22.16 -0.07
N TRP A 318 -1.41 -22.49 0.52
CA TRP A 318 -0.12 -21.92 0.14
C TRP A 318 0.26 -22.12 -1.33
N ASN A 319 -0.17 -23.21 -1.97
CA ASN A 319 0.13 -23.45 -3.39
C ASN A 319 -0.60 -22.44 -4.27
N TRP A 320 -1.81 -22.03 -3.89
CA TRP A 320 -2.53 -20.97 -4.59
C TRP A 320 -1.83 -19.60 -4.45
N VAL A 321 -1.36 -19.24 -3.27
CA VAL A 321 -0.57 -18.00 -3.06
C VAL A 321 0.69 -18.00 -3.93
N ILE A 322 1.40 -19.13 -3.96
CA ILE A 322 2.61 -19.30 -4.79
C ILE A 322 2.28 -19.25 -6.29
N ALA A 323 1.16 -19.85 -6.72
CA ALA A 323 0.73 -19.79 -8.11
C ALA A 323 0.47 -18.33 -8.56
N LEU A 324 -0.14 -17.51 -7.70
CA LEU A 324 -0.37 -16.10 -8.01
C LEU A 324 0.94 -15.29 -8.03
N TYR A 325 1.89 -15.61 -7.15
CA TYR A 325 3.25 -15.05 -7.21
C TYR A 325 3.97 -15.41 -8.51
N HIS A 326 3.90 -16.67 -8.94
CA HIS A 326 4.47 -17.09 -10.22
C HIS A 326 3.81 -16.36 -11.39
N LYS A 327 2.49 -16.15 -11.35
CA LYS A 327 1.79 -15.37 -12.39
C LYS A 327 2.25 -13.91 -12.42
N GLN A 328 2.49 -13.29 -11.26
CA GLN A 328 3.10 -11.96 -11.17
C GLN A 328 4.49 -11.96 -11.81
N THR A 329 5.33 -12.95 -11.49
CA THR A 329 6.68 -13.11 -12.03
C THR A 329 6.68 -13.32 -13.54
N GLU A 330 5.83 -14.21 -14.05
CA GLU A 330 5.65 -14.51 -15.48
C GLU A 330 5.31 -13.25 -16.28
N LYS A 331 4.49 -12.35 -15.72
CA LYS A 331 4.07 -11.12 -16.40
C LYS A 331 5.08 -9.97 -16.28
N THR A 332 5.79 -9.88 -15.16
CA THR A 332 6.50 -8.64 -14.80
C THR A 332 8.01 -8.75 -14.63
N TYR A 333 8.55 -9.95 -14.38
CA TYR A 333 9.98 -10.14 -14.11
C TYR A 333 10.83 -10.05 -15.38
N SER A 334 11.84 -9.17 -15.41
CA SER A 334 12.81 -9.09 -16.50
C SER A 334 14.08 -9.85 -16.11
N GLU A 335 14.40 -10.91 -16.85
CA GLU A 335 15.63 -11.70 -16.64
C GLU A 335 16.90 -10.87 -16.84
N HIS A 336 16.86 -9.87 -17.71
CA HIS A 336 18.02 -9.02 -17.95
C HIS A 336 18.35 -8.11 -16.76
N LEU A 337 17.33 -7.65 -16.03
CA LEU A 337 17.47 -6.70 -14.93
C LEU A 337 17.35 -7.35 -13.56
N ASP A 338 16.99 -8.63 -13.52
CA ASP A 338 16.64 -9.40 -12.33
C ASP A 338 15.59 -8.72 -11.42
N LEU A 339 14.66 -7.99 -12.03
CA LEU A 339 13.64 -7.19 -11.35
C LEU A 339 12.29 -7.23 -12.06
N HIS A 340 11.23 -6.92 -11.32
CA HIS A 340 9.87 -6.78 -11.85
C HIS A 340 9.69 -5.45 -12.60
N THR A 341 10.20 -5.37 -13.82
CA THR A 341 10.26 -4.14 -14.63
C THR A 341 9.50 -4.24 -15.96
N ARG A 342 8.94 -5.40 -16.33
CA ARG A 342 8.08 -5.53 -17.52
C ARG A 342 6.71 -4.90 -17.25
N GLY A 343 6.59 -3.62 -17.57
CA GLY A 343 5.38 -2.81 -17.46
C GLY A 343 5.63 -1.39 -17.99
N GLU A 344 4.58 -0.60 -18.08
CA GLU A 344 4.66 0.79 -18.57
C GLU A 344 5.41 1.72 -17.60
N ASP A 345 5.34 1.42 -16.30
CA ASP A 345 6.07 2.14 -15.25
C ASP A 345 6.99 1.16 -14.50
N SER A 346 8.09 0.80 -15.16
CA SER A 346 9.03 -0.22 -14.71
C SER A 346 9.55 0.01 -13.29
N PHE A 347 9.84 1.27 -12.92
CA PHE A 347 10.42 1.58 -11.61
C PHE A 347 9.39 1.57 -10.49
N THR A 348 8.18 2.09 -10.73
CA THR A 348 7.12 1.96 -9.74
C THR A 348 6.71 0.49 -9.57
N LEU A 349 6.63 -0.27 -10.66
CA LEU A 349 6.33 -1.70 -10.60
C LEU A 349 7.40 -2.49 -9.82
N ALA A 350 8.68 -2.24 -10.08
CA ALA A 350 9.77 -2.88 -9.35
C ALA A 350 9.70 -2.55 -7.85
N ALA A 351 9.39 -1.31 -7.50
CA ALA A 351 9.23 -0.88 -6.12
C ALA A 351 8.05 -1.54 -5.41
N ARG A 352 7.07 -2.13 -6.11
CA ARG A 352 5.93 -2.84 -5.49
C ARG A 352 6.31 -4.09 -4.70
N VAL A 353 7.53 -4.61 -4.86
CA VAL A 353 8.01 -5.77 -4.07
C VAL A 353 7.99 -5.51 -2.55
N TYR A 354 7.91 -4.25 -2.10
CA TYR A 354 7.69 -3.93 -0.68
C TYR A 354 6.43 -4.61 -0.09
N GLU A 355 5.41 -4.87 -0.91
CA GLU A 355 4.20 -5.58 -0.49
C GLU A 355 4.48 -7.03 -0.10
N LEU A 356 5.36 -7.68 -0.87
CA LEU A 356 5.85 -9.02 -0.57
C LEU A 356 6.70 -9.00 0.70
N ALA A 357 7.58 -8.01 0.86
CA ALA A 357 8.43 -7.86 2.04
C ALA A 357 7.60 -7.77 3.33
N ILE A 358 6.56 -6.95 3.34
CA ILE A 358 5.63 -6.84 4.48
C ILE A 358 4.82 -8.14 4.68
N GLY A 359 4.46 -8.84 3.60
CA GLY A 359 3.82 -10.16 3.71
C GLY A 359 4.71 -11.19 4.40
N ILE A 360 6.00 -11.23 4.07
CA ILE A 360 7.02 -12.07 4.71
C ILE A 360 7.21 -11.66 6.17
N GLU A 361 7.34 -10.37 6.45
CA GLU A 361 7.43 -9.82 7.81
C GLU A 361 6.28 -10.32 8.69
N ALA A 362 5.04 -10.21 8.21
CA ALA A 362 3.86 -10.67 8.94
C ALA A 362 3.82 -12.19 9.12
N ALA A 363 4.28 -12.96 8.12
CA ALA A 363 4.36 -14.41 8.23
C ALA A 363 5.34 -14.82 9.33
N ILE A 364 6.53 -14.21 9.38
CA ILE A 364 7.55 -14.47 10.41
C ILE A 364 7.03 -14.12 11.80
N GLU A 365 6.28 -13.03 11.95
CA GLU A 365 5.74 -12.62 13.26
C GLU A 365 4.62 -13.53 13.79
N LYS A 366 3.97 -14.32 12.93
CA LYS A 366 2.93 -15.30 13.31
C LYS A 366 3.43 -16.74 13.44
N CYS A 367 4.62 -17.06 12.93
CA CYS A 367 5.27 -18.37 13.05
C CYS A 367 6.09 -18.44 14.33
#